data_AF-A0A3Q2DDA7-F1
#
_entry.id   AF-A0A3Q2DDA7-F1
#
_cell.length_a   1.000
_cell.length_b   1.000
_cell.length_c   1.000
_cell.angle_alpha   90.00
_cell.angle_beta   90.00
_cell.angle_gamma   90.00
#
_symmetry.space_group_name_H-M   'P 1'
#
loop_
_entity.id
_entity.type
_entity.pdbx_description
1 polymer ?
#
loop_
_entity_poly.entity_id
_entity_poly.type
_entity_poly.pdbx_seq_one_letter_code
_entity_poly.pdbx_strand_id
1 'polypeptide(L)'
;AALGRYRLLGLDVREESPVKEALSAAGLDWAAPTLILSEVVLTYMETQWSDAVIGWAARLLLQSLFVMYEQIHPHDPFGRVMQDHFLKLNSTLHALQQYPELSAQRRRFLDKGWECCACLDMNDFYLGLVPQEERDRVESLEPFDEHEEWHQKCSHYFILTASRGALMEQALLPQASGRDPAPPSVPSSRKPSHPLVFLSAAPSVAPSWSPAALSVRPVPVRLEGLGLASTRIRPQVVLLTGGSGRGGRGAETRCLLRGQGGWSSTRVEASADLGQLLPSFTLRLVWLISEVC
;
A
#
# COMPACT_ATOMS: atom_id res chain seq x y z
N ALA A 1 -7.79 -9.21 -44.19
CA ALA A 1 -7.12 -8.04 -43.59
C ALA A 1 -6.87 -8.37 -42.12
N ALA A 2 -5.63 -8.26 -41.64
CA ALA A 2 -5.35 -8.43 -40.21
C ALA A 2 -6.05 -7.28 -39.47
N LEU A 3 -7.13 -7.58 -38.75
CA LEU A 3 -7.74 -6.62 -37.84
C LEU A 3 -6.67 -6.22 -36.82
N GLY A 4 -6.51 -4.92 -36.57
CA GLY A 4 -5.51 -4.40 -35.65
C GLY A 4 -5.62 -5.04 -34.27
N ARG A 5 -4.48 -5.19 -33.58
CA ARG A 5 -4.40 -5.76 -32.22
C ARG A 5 -5.01 -4.87 -31.13
N TYR A 6 -5.50 -3.68 -31.48
CA TYR A 6 -6.08 -2.69 -30.58
C TYR A 6 -7.52 -2.39 -30.97
N ARG A 7 -8.37 -2.24 -29.96
CA ARG A 7 -9.80 -1.94 -30.09
C ARG A 7 -10.18 -0.87 -29.07
N LEU A 8 -10.97 0.11 -29.50
CA LEU A 8 -11.57 1.11 -28.62
C LEU A 8 -13.10 0.96 -28.67
N LEU A 9 -13.73 0.82 -27.52
CA LEU A 9 -15.17 0.61 -27.37
C LEU A 9 -15.74 1.65 -26.40
N GLY A 10 -16.79 2.35 -26.81
CA GLY A 10 -17.56 3.24 -25.93
C GLY A 10 -18.67 2.46 -25.26
N LEU A 11 -18.52 2.16 -23.96
CA LEU A 11 -19.42 1.29 -23.21
C LEU A 11 -19.65 1.85 -21.81
N ASP A 12 -20.84 1.62 -21.28
CA ASP A 12 -21.08 1.71 -19.85
C ASP A 12 -20.75 0.36 -19.20
N VAL A 13 -19.65 0.31 -18.43
CA VAL A 13 -19.18 -0.93 -17.81
C VAL A 13 -20.15 -1.47 -16.74
N ARG A 14 -21.10 -0.65 -16.28
CA ARG A 14 -22.17 -1.05 -15.36
C ARG A 14 -23.15 -2.02 -16.00
N GLU A 15 -23.23 -2.04 -17.33
CA GLU A 15 -24.17 -2.86 -18.10
C GLU A 15 -23.47 -4.12 -18.65
N GLU A 16 -23.54 -5.22 -17.90
CA GLU A 16 -22.83 -6.48 -18.23
C GLU A 16 -23.17 -7.02 -19.64
N SER A 17 -24.45 -7.04 -20.02
CA SER A 17 -24.87 -7.62 -21.31
C SER A 17 -24.30 -6.84 -22.52
N PRO A 18 -24.46 -5.50 -22.61
CA PRO A 18 -23.79 -4.71 -23.64
C PRO A 18 -22.26 -4.87 -23.67
N VAL A 19 -21.62 -4.90 -22.49
CA VAL A 19 -20.16 -5.09 -22.41
C VAL A 19 -19.75 -6.43 -23.01
N LYS A 20 -20.45 -7.51 -22.64
CA LYS A 20 -20.18 -8.86 -23.15
C LYS A 20 -20.37 -8.96 -24.66
N GLU A 21 -21.45 -8.37 -25.18
CA GLU A 21 -21.75 -8.34 -26.62
C GLU A 21 -20.66 -7.57 -27.39
N ALA A 22 -20.30 -6.39 -26.91
CA ALA A 22 -19.29 -5.55 -27.56
C ALA A 22 -17.89 -6.18 -27.53
N LEU A 23 -17.47 -6.76 -26.39
CA LEU A 23 -16.19 -7.46 -26.29
C LEU A 23 -16.14 -8.70 -27.21
N SER A 24 -17.24 -9.45 -27.29
CA SER A 24 -17.33 -10.61 -28.20
C SER A 24 -17.27 -10.17 -29.66
N ALA A 25 -17.99 -9.11 -30.03
CA ALA A 25 -17.95 -8.52 -31.38
C ALA A 25 -16.56 -7.96 -31.74
N ALA A 26 -15.82 -7.47 -30.74
CA ALA A 26 -14.44 -7.02 -30.90
C ALA A 26 -13.42 -8.16 -31.07
N GLY A 27 -13.84 -9.40 -30.79
CA GLY A 27 -13.06 -10.62 -30.92
C GLY A 27 -12.32 -11.06 -29.65
N LEU A 28 -12.81 -10.67 -28.46
CA LEU A 28 -12.24 -11.15 -27.20
C LEU A 28 -12.40 -12.68 -27.09
N ASP A 29 -11.28 -13.38 -26.87
CA ASP A 29 -11.29 -14.80 -26.53
C ASP A 29 -11.47 -14.95 -25.00
N TRP A 30 -12.66 -15.41 -24.59
CA TRP A 30 -13.02 -15.61 -23.19
C TRP A 30 -12.20 -16.70 -22.48
N ALA A 31 -11.52 -17.57 -23.22
CA ALA A 31 -10.65 -18.61 -22.64
C ALA A 31 -9.21 -18.13 -22.44
N ALA A 32 -8.82 -17.00 -23.05
CA ALA A 32 -7.46 -16.49 -22.97
C ALA A 32 -7.17 -15.85 -21.60
N PRO A 33 -5.93 -15.97 -21.09
CA PRO A 33 -5.46 -15.18 -19.96
C PRO A 33 -5.70 -13.68 -20.18
N THR A 34 -6.45 -13.05 -19.29
CA THR A 34 -6.89 -11.65 -19.44
C THR A 34 -6.40 -10.78 -18.29
N LEU A 35 -5.67 -9.72 -18.61
CA LEU A 35 -5.34 -8.65 -17.67
C LEU A 35 -6.43 -7.57 -17.74
N ILE A 36 -6.99 -7.22 -16.60
CA ILE A 36 -7.98 -6.15 -16.44
C ILE A 36 -7.33 -5.05 -15.63
N LEU A 37 -7.30 -3.84 -16.19
CA LEU A 37 -6.75 -2.66 -15.52
C LEU A 37 -7.89 -1.73 -15.15
N SER A 38 -7.94 -1.32 -13.88
CA SER A 38 -8.83 -0.28 -13.41
C SER A 38 -8.04 0.74 -12.60
N GLU A 39 -7.79 1.88 -13.22
CA GLU A 39 -7.02 2.94 -12.61
C GLU A 39 -7.91 4.13 -12.29
N VAL A 40 -8.22 4.30 -11.01
CA VAL A 40 -9.11 5.35 -10.50
C VAL A 40 -10.42 5.43 -11.30
N VAL A 41 -11.08 4.28 -11.50
CA VAL A 41 -12.32 4.19 -12.31
C VAL A 41 -13.51 3.76 -11.47
N LEU A 42 -13.41 2.65 -10.74
CA LEU A 42 -14.55 2.06 -10.03
C LEU A 42 -14.95 2.87 -8.80
N THR A 43 -14.05 3.66 -8.24
CA THR A 43 -14.30 4.57 -7.12
C THR A 43 -15.41 5.61 -7.42
N TYR A 44 -15.61 5.97 -8.69
CA TYR A 44 -16.56 7.03 -9.09
C TYR A 44 -17.99 6.55 -9.34
N MET A 45 -18.26 5.25 -9.38
CA MET A 45 -19.62 4.72 -9.48
C MET A 45 -20.10 4.25 -8.11
N GLU A 46 -21.41 4.32 -7.86
CA GLU A 46 -21.97 3.82 -6.61
C GLU A 46 -21.53 2.37 -6.35
N THR A 47 -21.26 2.05 -5.08
CA THR A 47 -20.55 0.83 -4.70
C THR A 47 -21.18 -0.44 -5.27
N GLN A 48 -22.52 -0.48 -5.38
CA GLN A 48 -23.25 -1.60 -5.97
C GLN A 48 -22.86 -1.88 -7.43
N TRP A 49 -22.55 -0.84 -8.21
CA TRP A 49 -22.19 -0.96 -9.62
C TRP A 49 -20.75 -1.41 -9.77
N SER A 50 -19.82 -0.82 -9.00
CA SER A 50 -18.42 -1.26 -9.03
C SER A 50 -18.28 -2.69 -8.52
N ASP A 51 -19.06 -3.08 -7.51
CA ASP A 51 -19.19 -4.47 -7.07
C ASP A 51 -19.71 -5.41 -8.16
N ALA A 52 -20.71 -4.97 -8.92
CA ALA A 52 -21.23 -5.74 -10.04
C ALA A 52 -20.15 -5.92 -11.12
N VAL A 53 -19.36 -4.86 -11.41
CA VAL A 53 -18.24 -4.92 -12.35
C VAL A 53 -17.20 -5.95 -11.93
N ILE A 54 -16.74 -5.89 -10.69
CA ILE A 54 -15.76 -6.85 -10.14
C ILE A 54 -16.32 -8.28 -10.22
N GLY A 55 -17.61 -8.46 -9.90
CA GLY A 55 -18.26 -9.77 -9.89
C GLY A 55 -18.48 -10.37 -11.28
N TRP A 56 -18.97 -9.58 -12.24
CA TRP A 56 -19.15 -10.10 -13.60
C TRP A 56 -17.80 -10.36 -14.27
N ALA A 57 -16.79 -9.52 -14.03
CA ALA A 57 -15.45 -9.71 -14.57
C ALA A 57 -14.88 -11.07 -14.14
N ALA A 58 -14.99 -11.39 -12.85
CA ALA A 58 -14.62 -12.70 -12.34
C ALA A 58 -15.40 -13.81 -13.07
N ARG A 59 -16.73 -13.75 -13.10
CA ARG A 59 -17.56 -14.80 -13.72
C ARG A 59 -17.24 -15.06 -15.18
N LEU A 60 -17.00 -14.02 -15.97
CA LEU A 60 -16.81 -14.14 -17.41
C LEU A 60 -15.36 -14.48 -17.79
N LEU A 61 -14.36 -14.04 -17.01
CA LEU A 61 -12.94 -14.17 -17.35
C LEU A 61 -12.26 -15.17 -16.40
N LEU A 62 -12.34 -16.46 -16.76
CA LEU A 62 -11.95 -17.58 -15.89
C LEU A 62 -10.43 -17.73 -15.67
N GLN A 63 -9.62 -17.12 -16.53
CA GLN A 63 -8.17 -16.99 -16.36
C GLN A 63 -7.86 -15.50 -16.41
N SER A 64 -7.92 -14.81 -15.28
CA SER A 64 -7.71 -13.36 -15.26
C SER A 64 -6.92 -12.84 -14.06
N LEU A 65 -6.30 -11.68 -14.29
CA LEU A 65 -5.70 -10.84 -13.27
C LEU A 65 -6.39 -9.48 -13.33
N PHE A 66 -6.95 -9.04 -12.20
CA PHE A 66 -7.45 -7.68 -12.03
C PHE A 66 -6.40 -6.85 -11.30
N VAL A 67 -6.00 -5.73 -11.89
CA VAL A 67 -5.16 -4.72 -11.26
C VAL A 67 -6.01 -3.49 -11.00
N MET A 68 -6.03 -3.03 -9.75
CA MET A 68 -6.79 -1.87 -9.35
C MET A 68 -5.90 -0.88 -8.61
N TYR A 69 -5.99 0.41 -8.96
CA TYR A 69 -5.34 1.51 -8.25
C TYR A 69 -6.38 2.55 -7.85
N GLU A 70 -6.65 2.70 -6.55
CA GLU A 70 -7.70 3.57 -6.01
C GLU A 70 -7.34 4.13 -4.62
N GLN A 71 -8.24 4.95 -4.05
CA GLN A 71 -8.08 5.56 -2.74
C GLN A 71 -8.51 4.64 -1.58
N ILE A 72 -7.97 4.88 -0.39
CA ILE A 72 -8.35 4.28 0.92
C ILE A 72 -8.29 5.34 2.05
N HIS A 73 -8.62 4.91 3.28
CA HIS A 73 -8.55 5.66 4.53
C HIS A 73 -9.34 7.00 4.53
N PRO A 74 -10.66 6.97 4.31
CA PRO A 74 -11.47 8.19 4.22
C PRO A 74 -11.59 8.96 5.54
N HIS A 75 -11.35 8.32 6.68
CA HIS A 75 -11.79 8.85 7.97
C HIS A 75 -10.75 9.70 8.69
N ASP A 76 -9.48 9.65 8.29
CA ASP A 76 -8.43 10.45 8.92
C ASP A 76 -8.45 11.92 8.40
N PRO A 77 -7.64 12.83 8.95
CA PRO A 77 -7.61 14.22 8.49
C PRO A 77 -7.34 14.40 6.98
N PHE A 78 -6.40 13.64 6.41
CA PHE A 78 -6.09 13.71 4.99
C PHE A 78 -7.23 13.13 4.16
N GLY A 79 -7.74 11.96 4.55
CA GLY A 79 -8.88 11.30 3.89
C GLY A 79 -10.15 12.15 3.86
N ARG A 80 -10.41 12.95 4.90
CA ARG A 80 -11.54 13.90 4.89
C ARG A 80 -11.31 15.05 3.91
N VAL A 81 -10.11 15.63 3.88
CA VAL A 81 -9.75 16.67 2.90
C VAL A 81 -9.83 16.13 1.47
N MET A 82 -9.36 14.90 1.24
CA MET A 82 -9.44 14.21 -0.04
C MET A 82 -10.90 14.03 -0.49
N GLN A 83 -11.78 13.53 0.38
CA GLN A 83 -13.20 13.38 0.05
C GLN A 83 -13.87 14.72 -0.25
N ASP A 84 -13.61 15.76 0.56
CA ASP A 84 -14.15 17.09 0.32
C ASP A 84 -13.67 17.68 -1.02
N HIS A 85 -12.42 17.42 -1.40
CA HIS A 85 -11.88 17.81 -2.69
C HIS A 85 -12.66 17.18 -3.85
N PHE A 86 -12.82 15.85 -3.83
CA PHE A 86 -13.53 15.13 -4.88
C PHE A 86 -15.04 15.46 -4.92
N LEU A 87 -15.65 15.71 -3.76
CA LEU A 87 -17.04 16.15 -3.69
C LEU A 87 -17.23 17.52 -4.36
N LYS A 88 -16.32 18.48 -4.13
CA LYS A 88 -16.36 19.81 -4.77
C LYS A 88 -16.23 19.73 -6.30
N LEU A 89 -15.60 18.68 -6.82
CA LEU A 89 -15.46 18.42 -8.25
C LEU A 89 -16.64 17.64 -8.86
N ASN A 90 -17.67 17.32 -8.07
CA ASN A 90 -18.76 16.40 -8.45
C ASN A 90 -18.25 15.01 -8.87
N SER A 91 -17.20 14.52 -8.21
CA SER A 91 -16.57 13.23 -8.49
C SER A 91 -16.44 12.40 -7.21
N THR A 92 -17.57 12.21 -6.53
CA THR A 92 -17.63 11.50 -5.23
C THR A 92 -16.96 10.13 -5.28
N LEU A 93 -16.15 9.84 -4.27
CA LEU A 93 -15.50 8.52 -4.09
C LEU A 93 -16.44 7.59 -3.32
N HIS A 94 -17.25 6.82 -4.04
CA HIS A 94 -18.35 6.04 -3.46
C HIS A 94 -17.89 4.83 -2.65
N ALA A 95 -16.91 4.07 -3.17
CA ALA A 95 -16.48 2.80 -2.58
C ALA A 95 -15.82 2.97 -1.20
N LEU A 96 -15.24 4.14 -0.92
CA LEU A 96 -14.52 4.42 0.33
C LEU A 96 -15.36 4.23 1.59
N GLN A 97 -16.67 4.53 1.53
CA GLN A 97 -17.55 4.41 2.69
C GLN A 97 -17.75 2.96 3.13
N GLN A 98 -17.71 2.02 2.18
CA GLN A 98 -17.95 0.60 2.43
C GLN A 98 -16.64 -0.21 2.50
N TYR A 99 -15.62 0.22 1.77
CA TYR A 99 -14.31 -0.43 1.68
C TYR A 99 -13.17 0.55 2.02
N PRO A 100 -13.10 1.04 3.28
CA PRO A 100 -12.16 2.09 3.67
C PRO A 100 -10.71 1.64 3.76
N GLU A 101 -10.45 0.33 3.87
CA GLU A 101 -9.14 -0.23 4.23
C GLU A 101 -8.69 -1.30 3.22
N LEU A 102 -7.38 -1.56 3.13
CA LEU A 102 -6.82 -2.63 2.28
C LEU A 102 -7.48 -3.99 2.52
N SER A 103 -7.72 -4.35 3.78
CA SER A 103 -8.37 -5.63 4.14
C SER A 103 -9.82 -5.71 3.68
N ALA A 104 -10.53 -4.57 3.66
CA ALA A 104 -11.90 -4.47 3.15
C ALA A 104 -11.92 -4.58 1.62
N GLN A 105 -10.97 -3.95 0.93
CA GLN A 105 -10.80 -4.08 -0.53
C GLN A 105 -10.40 -5.51 -0.92
N ARG A 106 -9.52 -6.15 -0.17
CA ARG A 106 -9.18 -7.57 -0.37
C ARG A 106 -10.41 -8.46 -0.24
N ARG A 107 -11.18 -8.29 0.85
CA ARG A 107 -12.41 -9.06 1.08
C ARG A 107 -13.45 -8.82 -0.01
N ARG A 108 -13.59 -7.57 -0.46
CA ARG A 108 -14.46 -7.20 -1.58
C ARG A 108 -14.20 -8.07 -2.80
N PHE A 109 -12.95 -8.22 -3.24
CA PHE A 109 -12.64 -9.05 -4.41
C PHE A 109 -12.94 -10.54 -4.17
N LEU A 110 -12.55 -11.08 -3.01
CA LEU A 110 -12.79 -12.47 -2.67
C LEU A 110 -14.30 -12.80 -2.64
N ASP A 111 -15.10 -11.93 -2.03
CA ASP A 111 -16.56 -12.08 -1.94
C ASP A 111 -17.25 -12.00 -3.32
N LYS A 112 -16.59 -11.38 -4.32
CA LYS A 112 -17.08 -11.25 -5.70
C LYS A 112 -16.56 -12.33 -6.65
N GLY A 113 -15.94 -13.39 -6.11
CA GLY A 113 -15.57 -14.59 -6.88
C GLY A 113 -14.18 -14.55 -7.49
N TRP A 114 -13.28 -13.73 -6.94
CA TRP A 114 -11.84 -13.83 -7.15
C TRP A 114 -11.25 -14.84 -6.15
N GLU A 115 -10.23 -15.58 -6.56
CA GLU A 115 -9.70 -16.71 -5.79
C GLU A 115 -8.58 -16.27 -4.83
N CYS A 116 -7.72 -15.38 -5.31
CA CYS A 116 -6.64 -14.81 -4.51
C CYS A 116 -6.59 -13.29 -4.72
N CYS A 117 -6.15 -12.57 -3.69
CA CYS A 117 -6.06 -11.12 -3.73
C CYS A 117 -4.94 -10.63 -2.82
N ALA A 118 -4.12 -9.72 -3.36
CA ALA A 118 -3.03 -9.03 -2.72
C ALA A 118 -3.21 -7.53 -2.86
N CYS A 119 -2.89 -6.78 -1.81
CA CYS A 119 -3.08 -5.34 -1.75
C CYS A 119 -1.89 -4.72 -1.02
N LEU A 120 -1.40 -3.60 -1.52
CA LEU A 120 -0.36 -2.79 -0.90
C LEU A 120 -0.82 -1.33 -0.95
N ASP A 121 -0.57 -0.56 0.12
CA ASP A 121 -0.60 0.89 -0.04
C ASP A 121 0.60 1.34 -0.91
N MET A 122 0.57 2.59 -1.37
CA MET A 122 1.62 3.06 -2.27
C MET A 122 2.97 3.28 -1.58
N ASN A 123 3.04 3.36 -0.25
CA ASN A 123 4.32 3.38 0.46
C ASN A 123 4.95 1.98 0.43
N ASP A 124 4.18 0.95 0.77
CA ASP A 124 4.63 -0.44 0.75
C ASP A 124 5.01 -0.88 -0.68
N PHE A 125 4.23 -0.47 -1.69
CA PHE A 125 4.59 -0.67 -3.09
C PHE A 125 5.91 0.00 -3.45
N TYR A 126 6.06 1.29 -3.15
CA TYR A 126 7.23 2.05 -3.54
C TYR A 126 8.52 1.61 -2.82
N LEU A 127 8.45 1.41 -1.50
CA LEU A 127 9.59 1.02 -0.69
C LEU A 127 9.94 -0.47 -0.85
N GLY A 128 8.92 -1.32 -1.06
CA GLY A 128 9.09 -2.77 -1.13
C GLY A 128 9.37 -3.31 -2.53
N LEU A 129 8.76 -2.74 -3.58
CA LEU A 129 8.79 -3.34 -4.93
C LEU A 129 9.59 -2.53 -5.96
N VAL A 130 9.69 -1.21 -5.81
CA VAL A 130 10.50 -0.40 -6.74
C VAL A 130 11.98 -0.56 -6.39
N PRO A 131 12.86 -0.96 -7.31
CA PRO A 131 14.29 -1.10 -7.02
C PRO A 131 14.92 0.22 -6.56
N GLN A 132 15.90 0.15 -5.67
CA GLN A 132 16.58 1.35 -5.17
C GLN A 132 17.18 2.19 -6.30
N GLU A 133 17.78 1.56 -7.30
CA GLU A 133 18.32 2.26 -8.48
C GLU A 133 17.27 3.11 -9.21
N GLU A 134 16.04 2.60 -9.36
CA GLU A 134 14.95 3.35 -9.99
C GLU A 134 14.46 4.50 -9.10
N ARG A 135 14.47 4.31 -7.77
CA ARG A 135 14.15 5.37 -6.82
C ARG A 135 15.19 6.50 -6.89
N ASP A 136 16.46 6.16 -6.80
CA ASP A 136 17.58 7.11 -6.88
C ASP A 136 17.55 7.86 -8.23
N ARG A 137 17.27 7.15 -9.34
CA ARG A 137 17.12 7.75 -10.67
C ARG A 137 16.01 8.78 -10.69
N VAL A 138 14.82 8.45 -10.17
CA VAL A 138 13.67 9.37 -10.12
C VAL A 138 13.96 10.58 -9.24
N GLU A 139 14.59 10.38 -8.08
CA GLU A 139 14.94 11.43 -7.13
C GLU A 139 16.00 12.39 -7.67
N SER A 140 16.85 11.93 -8.61
CA SER A 140 17.85 12.79 -9.26
C SER A 140 17.26 13.78 -10.29
N LEU A 141 15.99 13.61 -10.69
CA LEU A 141 15.36 14.42 -11.74
C LEU A 141 15.08 15.85 -11.29
N GLU A 142 14.65 16.04 -10.04
CA GLU A 142 14.39 17.36 -9.48
C GLU A 142 14.56 17.35 -7.94
N PRO A 143 15.02 18.47 -7.34
CA PRO A 143 15.00 18.62 -5.89
C PRO A 143 13.57 18.55 -5.36
N PHE A 144 13.33 17.70 -4.36
CA PHE A 144 12.04 17.52 -3.72
C PHE A 144 12.16 17.60 -2.20
N ASP A 145 11.26 18.32 -1.53
CA ASP A 145 11.29 18.50 -0.08
C ASP A 145 9.95 18.23 0.64
N GLU A 146 8.85 17.93 -0.05
CA GLU A 146 7.52 17.70 0.56
C GLU A 146 7.28 16.22 0.94
N HIS A 147 8.29 15.55 1.47
CA HIS A 147 8.27 14.10 1.72
C HIS A 147 7.13 13.63 2.64
N GLU A 148 6.74 14.45 3.62
CA GLU A 148 5.66 14.12 4.56
C GLU A 148 4.30 14.11 3.86
N GLU A 149 4.08 15.06 2.96
CA GLU A 149 2.85 15.17 2.17
C GLU A 149 2.78 14.03 1.16
N TRP A 150 3.93 13.67 0.57
CA TRP A 150 4.01 12.51 -0.31
C TRP A 150 3.70 11.20 0.41
N HIS A 151 4.33 10.95 1.56
CA HIS A 151 4.07 9.74 2.35
C HIS A 151 2.58 9.67 2.75
N GLN A 152 1.99 10.79 3.19
CA GLN A 152 0.55 10.85 3.48
C GLN A 152 -0.28 10.52 2.24
N LYS A 153 0.03 11.11 1.07
CA LYS A 153 -0.66 10.78 -0.17
C LYS A 153 -0.54 9.29 -0.50
N CYS A 154 0.64 8.71 -0.37
CA CYS A 154 0.87 7.29 -0.65
C CYS A 154 0.16 6.35 0.34
N SER A 155 -0.04 6.75 1.59
CA SER A 155 -0.86 5.98 2.54
C SER A 155 -2.34 5.94 2.14
N HIS A 156 -2.82 6.89 1.35
CA HIS A 156 -4.25 7.03 0.99
C HIS A 156 -4.59 6.45 -0.38
N TYR A 157 -3.62 5.82 -1.04
CA TYR A 157 -3.83 5.13 -2.30
C TYR A 157 -3.27 3.72 -2.17
N PHE A 158 -3.86 2.79 -2.91
CA PHE A 158 -3.42 1.41 -2.92
C PHE A 158 -3.38 0.86 -4.32
N ILE A 159 -2.58 -0.20 -4.47
CA ILE A 159 -2.60 -1.08 -5.62
C ILE A 159 -3.03 -2.47 -5.17
N LEU A 160 -3.91 -3.08 -5.95
CA LEU A 160 -4.46 -4.41 -5.70
C LEU A 160 -4.27 -5.26 -6.94
N THR A 161 -3.87 -6.52 -6.72
CA THR A 161 -3.96 -7.57 -7.73
C THR A 161 -4.88 -8.67 -7.20
N ALA A 162 -5.88 -9.04 -7.99
CA ALA A 162 -6.71 -10.21 -7.71
C ALA A 162 -6.61 -11.19 -8.88
N SER A 163 -6.49 -12.48 -8.59
CA SER A 163 -6.36 -13.53 -9.60
C SER A 163 -7.55 -14.47 -9.56
N ARG A 164 -7.92 -14.94 -10.76
CA ARG A 164 -8.85 -16.03 -10.96
C ARG A 164 -8.22 -17.02 -11.92
N GLY A 165 -8.19 -18.29 -11.53
CA GLY A 165 -7.54 -19.34 -12.27
C GLY A 165 -6.08 -19.54 -11.87
N ALA A 166 -5.66 -20.81 -11.82
CA ALA A 166 -4.35 -21.22 -11.32
C ALA A 166 -3.15 -20.61 -12.06
N LEU A 167 -3.30 -20.28 -13.35
CA LEU A 167 -2.21 -19.66 -14.12
C LEU A 167 -1.88 -18.23 -13.64
N MET A 168 -2.85 -17.54 -13.03
CA MET A 168 -2.76 -16.11 -12.75
C MET A 168 -2.25 -15.81 -11.33
N GLU A 169 -2.22 -16.80 -10.44
CA GLU A 169 -1.78 -16.62 -9.04
C GLU A 169 -0.33 -16.13 -8.96
N GLN A 170 0.52 -16.56 -9.89
CA GLN A 170 1.94 -16.16 -9.95
C GLN A 170 2.14 -14.68 -10.32
N ALA A 171 1.11 -14.03 -10.86
CA ALA A 171 1.15 -12.62 -11.26
C ALA A 171 0.64 -11.67 -10.16
N LEU A 172 0.30 -12.19 -8.97
CA LEU A 172 -0.08 -11.37 -7.83
C LEU A 172 1.11 -10.57 -7.29
N LEU A 173 0.80 -9.40 -6.72
CA LEU A 173 1.76 -8.65 -5.92
C LEU A 173 2.27 -9.50 -4.75
N PRO A 174 3.57 -9.39 -4.42
CA PRO A 174 4.10 -9.96 -3.20
C PRO A 174 3.32 -9.42 -2.00
N GLN A 175 2.82 -10.31 -1.15
CA GLN A 175 2.18 -9.91 0.10
C GLN A 175 3.22 -9.26 1.00
N ALA A 176 2.91 -8.10 1.59
CA ALA A 176 3.74 -7.53 2.64
C ALA A 176 3.77 -8.50 3.83
N SER A 177 4.92 -9.15 4.04
CA SER A 177 5.12 -10.07 5.16
C SER A 177 5.16 -9.27 6.47
N GLY A 178 4.04 -9.20 7.19
CA GLY A 178 4.09 -8.90 8.64
C GLY A 178 3.04 -7.99 9.28
N ARG A 179 1.87 -7.72 8.70
CA ARG A 179 0.86 -6.86 9.38
C ARG A 179 -0.55 -7.42 9.58
N ASP A 180 -0.88 -8.58 9.03
CA ASP A 180 -2.19 -9.18 9.32
C ASP A 180 -2.16 -9.99 10.64
N PRO A 181 -2.97 -9.63 11.65
CA PRO A 181 -3.26 -10.54 12.75
C PRO A 181 -4.10 -11.70 12.19
N ALA A 182 -3.49 -12.88 12.08
CA ALA A 182 -4.22 -14.09 11.72
C ALA A 182 -5.38 -14.31 12.71
N PRO A 183 -6.58 -14.71 12.25
CA PRO A 183 -7.66 -15.12 13.16
C PRO A 183 -7.25 -16.40 13.91
N PRO A 184 -7.70 -16.60 15.16
CA PRO A 184 -7.32 -17.77 15.95
C PRO A 184 -7.99 -19.02 15.36
N SER A 185 -7.22 -19.84 14.64
CA SER A 185 -7.64 -21.16 14.22
C SER A 185 -7.46 -22.16 15.37
N VAL A 186 -8.59 -22.73 15.82
CA VAL A 186 -8.68 -23.85 16.77
C VAL A 186 -7.98 -25.09 16.18
N PRO A 187 -7.15 -25.83 16.93
CA PRO A 187 -6.45 -26.99 16.37
C PRO A 187 -7.42 -28.19 16.26
N SER A 188 -7.67 -28.65 15.03
CA SER A 188 -8.24 -29.97 14.77
C SER A 188 -7.13 -30.92 14.31
N SER A 189 -7.07 -32.08 14.95
CA SER A 189 -6.07 -33.12 14.79
C SER A 189 -6.24 -33.89 13.47
N ARG A 190 -5.25 -33.81 12.58
CA ARG A 190 -4.99 -34.86 11.58
C ARG A 190 -3.53 -34.81 11.13
N LYS A 191 -2.80 -35.89 11.37
CA LYS A 191 -1.47 -36.14 10.79
C LYS A 191 -1.64 -36.66 9.36
N PRO A 192 -0.78 -36.24 8.42
CA PRO A 192 -0.33 -37.12 7.35
C PRO A 192 1.17 -37.39 7.48
N SER A 193 1.50 -38.66 7.30
CA SER A 193 2.84 -39.23 7.15
C SER A 193 3.35 -39.02 5.72
N HIS A 194 4.50 -38.37 5.53
CA HIS A 194 5.53 -38.68 4.51
C HIS A 194 6.79 -37.81 4.78
N PRO A 195 8.01 -38.29 4.46
CA PRO A 195 9.25 -37.70 4.97
C PRO A 195 9.67 -36.44 4.21
N LEU A 196 9.82 -35.33 4.93
CA LEU A 196 10.42 -34.09 4.40
C LEU A 196 11.95 -34.18 4.49
N VAL A 197 12.58 -33.93 3.34
CA VAL A 197 14.02 -33.70 3.20
C VAL A 197 14.37 -32.41 3.95
N PHE A 198 15.27 -32.51 4.93
CA PHE A 198 15.79 -31.34 5.65
C PHE A 198 16.69 -30.51 4.72
N LEU A 199 16.17 -29.38 4.23
CA LEU A 199 17.00 -28.28 3.75
C LEU A 199 17.47 -27.47 4.97
N SER A 200 18.79 -27.37 5.11
CA SER A 200 19.50 -26.68 6.18
C SER A 200 18.99 -25.24 6.34
N ALA A 201 18.56 -24.90 7.56
CA ALA A 201 18.22 -23.54 7.94
C ALA A 201 19.47 -22.66 7.89
N ALA A 202 19.39 -21.52 7.21
CA ALA A 202 20.39 -20.46 7.32
C ALA A 202 20.52 -20.04 8.80
N PRO A 203 21.74 -19.70 9.27
CA PRO A 203 21.95 -19.38 10.67
C PRO A 203 21.16 -18.12 11.06
N SER A 204 20.40 -18.24 12.15
CA SER A 204 19.76 -17.11 12.82
C SER A 204 20.83 -16.14 13.29
N VAL A 205 20.93 -14.97 12.65
CA VAL A 205 21.73 -13.86 13.15
C VAL A 205 20.97 -13.27 14.34
N ALA A 206 21.28 -13.76 15.54
CA ALA A 206 20.89 -13.08 16.77
C ALA A 206 21.69 -11.76 16.84
N PRO A 207 21.05 -10.60 17.06
CA PRO A 207 21.80 -9.38 17.30
C PRO A 207 22.66 -9.56 18.55
N SER A 208 23.96 -9.33 18.41
CA SER A 208 24.88 -9.21 19.53
C SER A 208 24.65 -7.86 20.20
N TRP A 209 23.98 -7.86 21.36
CA TRP A 209 23.80 -6.66 22.16
C TRP A 209 25.03 -6.46 23.04
N SER A 210 25.98 -5.65 22.59
CA SER A 210 26.95 -5.05 23.51
C SER A 210 26.25 -3.94 24.31
N PRO A 211 26.37 -3.89 25.65
CA PRO A 211 25.85 -2.80 26.43
C PRO A 211 26.70 -1.55 26.18
N ALA A 212 26.39 -0.80 25.13
CA ALA A 212 26.95 0.52 24.94
C ALA A 212 26.35 1.43 26.02
N ALA A 213 27.20 2.02 26.86
CA ALA A 213 26.78 3.00 27.85
C ALA A 213 26.23 4.24 27.12
N LEU A 214 24.92 4.43 27.19
CA LEU A 214 24.22 5.57 26.61
C LEU A 214 24.37 6.79 27.53
N SER A 215 24.92 7.89 27.02
CA SER A 215 24.92 9.16 27.73
C SER A 215 23.58 9.86 27.54
N VAL A 216 22.83 10.08 28.62
CA VAL A 216 21.52 10.75 28.59
C VAL A 216 21.69 12.19 29.08
N ARG A 217 21.30 13.17 28.26
CA ARG A 217 21.18 14.57 28.69
C ARG A 217 19.74 15.05 28.53
N PRO A 218 19.06 15.48 29.62
CA PRO A 218 17.76 16.10 29.50
C PRO A 218 17.88 17.48 28.85
N VAL A 219 17.11 17.74 27.79
CA VAL A 219 17.00 19.05 27.14
C VAL A 219 15.57 19.58 27.35
N PRO A 220 15.37 20.86 27.69
CA PRO A 220 14.05 21.46 27.79
C PRO A 220 13.28 21.34 26.47
N VAL A 221 12.04 20.83 26.53
CA VAL A 221 11.19 20.68 25.35
C VAL A 221 10.74 22.07 24.89
N ARG A 222 11.31 22.56 23.78
CA ARG A 222 10.61 23.52 22.92
C ARG A 222 9.81 22.71 21.92
N LEU A 223 8.58 23.14 21.64
CA LEU A 223 7.67 22.57 20.64
C LEU A 223 8.19 22.84 19.22
N GLU A 224 9.45 22.49 18.94
CA GLU A 224 10.10 22.67 17.65
C GLU A 224 10.60 21.31 17.16
N GLY A 225 10.10 20.86 16.00
CA GLY A 225 10.45 19.58 15.39
C GLY A 225 9.56 18.42 15.84
N LEU A 226 8.35 18.34 15.26
CA LEU A 226 7.56 17.12 15.32
C LEU A 226 8.26 16.04 14.46
N GLY A 227 8.36 14.83 14.99
CA GLY A 227 8.90 13.70 14.23
C GLY A 227 8.00 13.34 13.05
N LEU A 228 8.60 12.81 11.97
CA LEU A 228 7.90 12.34 10.77
C LEU A 228 6.99 11.16 11.07
N ALA A 229 7.43 10.28 11.97
CA ALA A 229 6.61 9.21 12.51
C ALA A 229 6.72 9.20 14.03
N SER A 230 5.65 8.75 14.68
CA SER A 230 5.66 8.51 16.11
C SER A 230 5.03 7.17 16.44
N THR A 231 5.60 6.47 17.41
CA THR A 231 4.99 5.27 17.97
C THR A 231 5.08 5.30 19.47
N ARG A 232 3.98 4.98 20.14
CA ARG A 232 3.93 4.91 21.59
C ARG A 232 4.48 3.56 22.03
N ILE A 233 5.71 3.55 22.56
CA ILE A 233 6.33 2.33 23.07
C ILE A 233 5.69 1.92 24.41
N ARG A 234 5.39 2.89 25.28
CA ARG A 234 4.80 2.68 26.61
C ARG A 234 3.89 3.85 27.01
N PRO A 235 3.08 3.73 28.08
CA PRO A 235 2.15 4.78 28.47
C PRO A 235 2.76 6.18 28.62
N GLN A 236 4.03 6.25 28.99
CA GLN A 236 4.79 7.48 29.23
C GLN A 236 5.93 7.69 28.23
N VAL A 237 6.00 6.89 27.17
CA VAL A 237 7.13 6.87 26.23
C VAL A 237 6.62 6.89 24.80
N VAL A 238 6.99 7.93 24.05
CA VAL A 238 6.71 8.06 22.62
C VAL A 238 8.03 8.13 21.87
N LEU A 239 8.25 7.22 20.93
CA LEU A 239 9.34 7.31 19.98
C LEU A 239 8.92 8.24 18.85
N LEU A 240 9.83 9.12 18.46
CA LEU A 240 9.73 9.99 17.31
C LEU A 240 10.88 9.67 16.37
N THR A 241 10.63 9.60 15.07
CA THR A 241 11.68 9.45 14.05
C THR A 241 11.55 10.55 13.02
N GLY A 242 12.66 11.21 12.71
CA GLY A 242 12.72 12.30 11.73
C GLY A 242 12.25 13.65 12.28
N GLY A 243 12.05 14.63 11.40
CA GLY A 243 11.33 15.88 11.67
C GLY A 243 12.01 17.10 11.02
N SER A 244 11.26 18.20 10.92
CA SER A 244 11.77 19.50 10.45
C SER A 244 11.86 20.50 11.60
N GLY A 245 13.04 21.11 11.78
CA GLY A 245 13.27 22.13 12.81
C GLY A 245 14.05 23.33 12.25
N ARG A 246 14.33 24.33 13.10
CA ARG A 246 15.10 25.53 12.72
C ARG A 246 16.51 25.22 12.16
N GLY A 247 17.05 24.04 12.45
CA GLY A 247 18.33 23.55 11.93
C GLY A 247 18.24 22.72 10.65
N GLY A 248 17.06 22.64 10.01
CA GLY A 248 16.81 21.79 8.85
C GLY A 248 16.06 20.50 9.18
N ARG A 249 15.91 19.64 8.18
CA ARG A 249 15.33 18.29 8.31
C ARG A 249 16.41 17.30 8.74
N GLY A 250 16.10 16.40 9.68
CA GLY A 250 17.04 15.39 10.12
C GLY A 250 16.35 14.06 10.44
N ALA A 251 17.01 12.95 10.15
CA ALA A 251 16.52 11.58 10.39
C ALA A 251 16.67 11.11 11.85
N GLU A 252 16.83 12.05 12.80
CA GLU A 252 17.15 11.73 14.19
C GLU A 252 16.00 10.94 14.86
N THR A 253 16.36 9.89 15.59
CA THR A 253 15.42 9.19 16.47
C THR A 253 15.45 9.83 17.86
N ARG A 254 14.28 10.24 18.34
CA ARG A 254 14.08 10.88 19.65
C ARG A 254 13.05 10.11 20.46
N CYS A 255 13.23 10.09 21.76
CA CYS A 255 12.31 9.48 22.69
C CYS A 255 11.71 10.57 23.59
N LEU A 256 10.40 10.78 23.54
CA LEU A 256 9.66 11.62 24.47
C LEU A 256 9.25 10.81 25.70
N LEU A 257 9.63 11.31 26.87
CA LEU A 257 9.38 10.70 28.17
C LEU A 257 8.50 11.63 29.00
N ARG A 258 7.37 11.11 29.49
CA ARG A 258 6.43 11.82 30.36
C ARG A 258 6.75 11.54 31.82
N GLY A 259 7.32 12.52 32.52
CA GLY A 259 7.59 12.47 33.96
C GLY A 259 6.59 13.30 34.78
N GLN A 260 6.83 13.38 36.10
CA GLN A 260 5.99 14.15 37.03
C GLN A 260 6.00 15.67 36.74
N GLY A 261 7.05 16.18 36.10
CA GLY A 261 7.20 17.60 35.71
C GLY A 261 6.83 17.93 34.26
N GLY A 262 6.21 17.00 33.53
CA GLY A 262 5.84 17.19 32.11
C GLY A 262 6.62 16.29 31.15
N TRP A 263 6.68 16.68 29.88
CA TRP A 263 7.38 15.94 28.84
C TRP A 263 8.86 16.35 28.77
N SER A 264 9.73 15.38 28.52
CA SER A 264 11.16 15.54 28.26
C SER A 264 11.55 14.76 27.01
N SER A 265 12.60 15.17 26.30
CA SER A 265 13.08 14.48 25.11
C SER A 265 14.51 13.96 25.29
N THR A 266 14.77 12.73 24.89
CA THR A 266 16.11 12.13 24.82
C THR A 266 16.46 11.84 23.37
N ARG A 267 17.63 12.27 22.92
CA ARG A 267 18.20 11.89 21.62
C ARG A 267 18.95 10.57 21.76
N VAL A 268 18.77 9.66 20.80
CA VAL A 268 19.58 8.44 20.71
C VAL A 268 20.68 8.70 19.70
N GLU A 269 21.92 8.89 20.16
CA GLU A 269 23.12 8.90 19.32
C GLU A 269 23.76 7.51 19.40
N ALA A 270 23.89 6.83 18.25
CA ALA A 270 24.58 5.54 18.19
C ALA A 270 26.09 5.77 18.00
N SER A 271 26.92 4.95 18.64
CA SER A 271 28.39 5.03 18.54
C SER A 271 28.97 4.46 17.24
N ALA A 272 28.10 3.97 16.35
CA ALA A 272 28.43 3.57 15.00
C ALA A 272 27.56 4.40 14.07
N ASP A 273 28.10 4.74 12.90
CA ASP A 273 27.39 5.50 11.88
C ASP A 273 26.18 4.67 11.39
N LEU A 274 25.05 4.84 12.07
CA LEU A 274 23.73 4.43 11.57
C LEU A 274 23.26 5.37 10.45
N GLY A 275 24.12 6.34 10.06
CA GLY A 275 23.97 7.21 8.90
C GLY A 275 24.06 6.44 7.59
N GLN A 276 23.03 5.65 7.31
CA GLN A 276 22.66 5.25 5.95
C GLN A 276 21.26 4.62 5.81
N LEU A 277 20.42 4.65 6.86
CA LEU A 277 19.10 3.99 6.81
C LEU A 277 17.88 4.90 6.58
N LEU A 278 18.09 6.20 6.34
CA LEU A 278 17.02 7.10 5.91
C LEU A 278 17.57 8.24 5.04
N PRO A 279 17.95 8.02 3.77
CA PRO A 279 17.95 9.09 2.80
C PRO A 279 16.54 9.19 2.20
N SER A 280 15.91 10.35 2.44
CA SER A 280 15.39 11.16 1.34
C SER A 280 14.52 10.41 0.34
N PHE A 281 13.23 10.24 0.64
CA PHE A 281 12.34 9.41 -0.16
C PHE A 281 11.34 10.25 -0.95
N THR A 282 11.58 10.32 -2.27
CA THR A 282 10.59 10.27 -3.34
C THR A 282 9.65 11.43 -3.64
N LEU A 283 9.65 11.87 -4.91
CA LEU A 283 8.42 12.09 -5.66
C LEU A 283 8.63 11.96 -7.18
N ARG A 284 7.83 11.11 -7.84
CA ARG A 284 7.14 11.38 -9.13
C ARG A 284 6.32 10.22 -9.72
N LEU A 285 6.15 9.10 -9.01
CA LEU A 285 5.29 8.02 -9.52
C LEU A 285 3.81 8.46 -9.71
N VAL A 286 3.34 9.48 -8.98
CA VAL A 286 1.93 9.91 -9.04
C VAL A 286 1.54 10.62 -10.33
N TRP A 287 2.48 11.32 -10.99
CA TRP A 287 2.20 11.95 -12.29
C TRP A 287 2.29 10.96 -13.46
N LEU A 288 3.19 9.97 -13.37
CA LEU A 288 3.32 8.95 -14.42
C LEU A 288 2.12 7.99 -14.42
N ILE A 289 1.58 7.64 -13.25
CA ILE A 289 0.38 6.79 -13.15
C ILE A 289 -0.80 7.52 -13.82
N SER A 290 -1.08 8.78 -13.42
CA SER A 290 -2.22 9.54 -13.99
C SER A 290 -2.09 9.98 -15.46
N GLU A 291 -0.91 9.92 -16.10
CA GLU A 291 -0.72 10.29 -17.52
C GLU A 291 -0.35 9.11 -18.45
N VAL A 292 0.02 7.94 -17.92
CA VAL A 292 0.46 6.78 -18.74
C VAL A 292 -0.54 5.61 -18.73
N CYS A 293 -1.68 5.74 -18.06
CA CYS A 293 -2.76 4.75 -18.07
C CYS A 293 -4.10 5.32 -18.50
#